data_AF-A0ABD3IS21-F1
#
_entry.id   AF-A0ABD3IS21-F1
#
_cell.length_a   1.000
_cell.length_b   1.000
_cell.length_c   1.000
_cell.angle_alpha   90.00
_cell.angle_beta   90.00
_cell.angle_gamma   90.00
#
_symmetry.space_group_name_H-M   'P 1'
#
loop_
_entity.id
_entity.type
_entity.pdbx_description
1 polymer ?
#
loop_
_entity_poly.entity_id
_entity_poly.type
_entity_poly.pdbx_seq_one_letter_code
_entity_poly.pdbx_strand_id
1 'polypeptide(L)'
;MAAIVFSRGGKPFSFGHPSGQAVVDRVENPKTAGTNATQQAHIDGDQTVEELNKQCTKDLHDNRVEKKRAEEVKHGKLPKIENLSFNELMVMLANSIT
;
A
#
# COMPACT_ATOMS: atom_id res chain seq x y z
N MET A 1 -3.57 21.30 1.64
CA MET A 1 -3.20 22.37 2.58
C MET A 1 -1.73 22.70 2.34
N ALA A 2 -1.40 23.97 2.14
CA ALA A 2 -0.03 24.44 1.92
C ALA A 2 0.31 25.43 3.03
N ALA A 3 1.54 25.36 3.54
CA ALA A 3 2.03 26.25 4.60
C ALA A 3 3.40 26.81 4.23
N ILE A 4 3.63 28.06 4.63
CA ILE A 4 4.90 28.75 4.47
C ILE A 4 5.41 29.07 5.88
N VAL A 5 6.63 28.65 6.18
CA VAL A 5 7.28 28.88 7.47
C VAL A 5 8.58 29.62 7.24
N PHE A 6 8.82 30.65 8.05
CA PHE A 6 10.06 31.41 8.03
C PHE A 6 10.98 30.94 9.15
N SER A 7 12.23 30.64 8.81
CA SER A 7 13.27 30.42 9.83
C SER A 7 13.57 31.70 10.60
N ARG A 8 14.25 31.58 11.76
CA ARG A 8 14.72 32.76 12.54
C ARG A 8 15.64 33.69 11.74
N GLY A 9 16.32 33.16 10.71
CA GLY A 9 17.13 33.95 9.77
C GLY A 9 16.37 34.49 8.55
N GLY A 10 15.03 34.43 8.55
CA GLY A 10 14.17 34.98 7.49
C GLY A 10 14.08 34.13 6.22
N LYS A 11 14.75 32.98 6.14
CA LYS A 11 14.65 32.09 4.97
C LYS A 11 13.28 31.40 4.93
N PRO A 12 12.51 31.53 3.82
CA PRO A 12 11.22 30.89 3.67
C PRO A 12 11.37 29.40 3.30
N PHE A 13 10.50 28.58 3.87
CA PHE A 13 10.32 27.18 3.52
C PHE A 13 8.84 26.95 3.23
N SER A 14 8.53 26.28 2.12
CA SER A 14 7.14 25.91 1.78
C SER A 14 6.99 24.41 1.72
N PHE A 15 5.87 23.90 2.20
CA PHE A 15 5.53 22.47 2.17
C PHE A 15 4.03 22.28 1.97
N GLY A 16 3.67 21.17 1.31
CA GLY A 16 2.30 20.80 0.99
C GLY A 16 1.99 20.80 -0.50
N HIS A 17 0.76 20.38 -0.83
CA HIS A 17 0.25 20.33 -2.19
C HIS A 17 -1.00 21.23 -2.34
N PRO A 18 -1.08 22.06 -3.41
CA PRO A 18 0.00 22.36 -4.35
C PRO A 18 1.17 23.09 -3.66
N SER A 19 2.38 23.00 -4.24
CA SER A 19 3.57 23.65 -3.69
C SER A 19 3.47 25.18 -3.76
N GLY A 20 4.22 25.90 -2.92
CA GLY A 20 4.25 27.37 -2.93
C GLY A 20 4.66 27.94 -4.30
N GLN A 21 5.66 27.32 -4.95
CA GLN A 21 6.08 27.68 -6.30
C GLN A 21 4.94 27.48 -7.33
N ALA A 22 4.21 26.38 -7.25
CA ALA A 22 3.09 26.10 -8.14
C ALA A 22 1.93 27.12 -7.98
N VAL A 23 1.79 27.73 -6.80
CA VAL A 23 0.84 28.83 -6.57
C VAL A 23 1.36 30.14 -7.19
N VAL A 24 2.64 30.46 -7.00
CA VAL A 24 3.27 31.68 -7.56
C VAL A 24 3.22 31.65 -9.09
N ASP A 25 3.65 30.55 -9.71
CA ASP A 25 3.66 30.40 -11.17
C ASP A 25 2.26 30.58 -11.77
N ARG A 26 1.22 30.14 -11.05
CA ARG A 26 -0.19 30.31 -11.46
C ARG A 26 -0.64 31.76 -11.42
N VAL A 27 -0.19 32.52 -10.43
CA VAL A 27 -0.55 33.95 -10.26
C VAL A 27 0.21 34.82 -11.26
N GLU A 28 1.51 34.56 -11.46
CA GLU A 28 2.36 35.36 -12.34
C GLU A 28 2.12 35.06 -13.82
N ASN A 29 1.76 33.82 -14.16
CA ASN A 29 1.53 33.42 -15.54
C ASN A 29 0.18 32.71 -15.72
N PRO A 30 -0.94 33.45 -15.59
CA PRO A 30 -2.29 32.87 -15.68
C PRO A 30 -2.60 32.26 -17.05
N LYS A 31 -1.78 32.53 -18.09
CA LYS A 31 -1.93 31.99 -19.45
C LYS A 31 -1.12 30.73 -19.72
N THR A 32 -0.07 30.44 -18.94
CA THR A 32 0.68 29.16 -19.01
C THR A 32 0.36 28.20 -17.87
N ALA A 33 -0.43 28.66 -16.88
CA ALA A 33 -1.38 27.81 -16.16
C ALA A 33 -2.46 27.30 -17.14
N GLY A 34 -2.02 26.76 -18.28
CA GLY A 34 -2.86 26.07 -19.22
C GLY A 34 -3.58 25.01 -18.42
N THR A 35 -4.90 25.11 -18.44
CA THR A 35 -5.86 24.08 -18.04
C THR A 35 -5.31 22.68 -18.26
N ASN A 36 -4.59 22.45 -19.37
CA ASN A 36 -3.96 21.20 -19.75
C ASN A 36 -2.89 20.66 -18.77
N ALA A 37 -1.98 21.48 -18.22
CA ALA A 37 -0.91 20.99 -17.34
C ALA A 37 -1.41 20.67 -15.93
N THR A 38 -2.37 21.45 -15.42
CA THR A 38 -3.01 21.18 -14.12
C THR A 38 -4.04 20.06 -14.22
N GLN A 39 -4.77 19.94 -15.34
CA GLN A 39 -5.65 18.80 -15.61
C GLN A 39 -4.86 17.52 -15.81
N GLN A 40 -3.74 17.54 -16.56
CA GLN A 40 -2.91 16.36 -16.74
C GLN A 40 -2.30 15.91 -15.40
N ALA A 41 -1.76 16.81 -14.59
CA ALA A 41 -1.26 16.46 -13.25
C ALA A 41 -2.37 15.92 -12.31
N HIS A 42 -3.60 16.40 -12.46
CA HIS A 42 -4.75 15.88 -11.73
C HIS A 42 -5.17 14.49 -12.25
N ILE A 43 -5.22 14.29 -13.56
CA ILE A 43 -5.57 13.01 -14.20
C ILE A 43 -4.50 11.96 -13.86
N ASP A 44 -3.23 12.29 -14.01
CA ASP A 44 -2.10 11.40 -13.69
C ASP A 44 -2.11 11.04 -12.20
N GLY A 45 -2.40 12.02 -11.33
CA GLY A 45 -2.55 11.81 -9.89
C GLY A 45 -3.73 10.91 -9.54
N ASP A 46 -4.89 11.12 -10.17
CA ASP A 46 -6.11 10.34 -9.92
C ASP A 46 -5.96 8.89 -10.42
N GLN A 47 -5.34 8.70 -11.60
CA GLN A 47 -4.99 7.38 -12.12
C GLN A 47 -4.00 6.65 -11.21
N THR A 48 -2.98 7.35 -10.70
CA THR A 48 -2.01 6.78 -9.75
C THR A 48 -2.70 6.36 -8.45
N VAL A 49 -3.63 7.18 -7.94
CA VAL A 49 -4.40 6.87 -6.72
C VAL A 49 -5.34 5.68 -6.96
N GLU A 50 -6.00 5.61 -8.12
CA GLU A 50 -6.87 4.49 -8.48
C GLU A 50 -6.09 3.16 -8.56
N GLU A 51 -4.91 3.19 -9.20
CA GLU A 51 -4.03 2.01 -9.30
C GLU A 51 -3.53 1.57 -7.93
N LEU A 52 -3.08 2.50 -7.09
CA LEU A 52 -2.65 2.20 -5.72
C LEU A 52 -3.80 1.62 -4.87
N ASN A 53 -5.03 2.14 -5.02
CA ASN A 53 -6.20 1.61 -4.33
C ASN A 53 -6.54 0.19 -4.77
N LYS A 54 -6.42 -0.11 -6.08
CA LYS A 54 -6.59 -1.48 -6.60
C LYS A 54 -5.55 -2.42 -6.01
N GLN A 55 -4.28 -2.02 -5.99
CA GLN A 55 -3.21 -2.83 -5.42
C GLN A 55 -3.41 -3.06 -3.92
N CYS A 56 -3.74 -2.02 -3.16
CA CYS A 56 -4.03 -2.12 -1.74
C CYS A 56 -5.19 -3.10 -1.44
N THR A 57 -6.27 -3.01 -2.22
CA THR A 57 -7.42 -3.91 -2.08
C THR A 57 -7.03 -5.36 -2.36
N LYS A 58 -6.20 -5.59 -3.38
CA LYS A 58 -5.68 -6.91 -3.71
C LYS A 58 -4.79 -7.47 -2.59
N ASP A 59 -3.82 -6.70 -2.13
CA ASP A 59 -2.89 -7.13 -1.08
C ASP A 59 -3.63 -7.45 0.23
N LEU A 60 -4.64 -6.66 0.59
CA LEU A 60 -5.50 -6.92 1.74
C LEU A 60 -6.31 -8.20 1.59
N HIS A 61 -6.82 -8.48 0.39
CA HIS A 61 -7.54 -9.72 0.10
C HIS A 61 -6.62 -10.93 0.26
N ASP A 62 -5.47 -10.91 -0.41
CA ASP A 62 -4.49 -12.00 -0.40
C ASP A 62 -3.99 -12.27 1.02
N ASN A 63 -3.66 -11.23 1.78
CA ASN A 63 -3.25 -11.36 3.18
C ASN A 63 -4.35 -12.00 4.05
N ARG A 64 -5.61 -11.66 3.80
CA ARG A 64 -6.74 -12.25 4.54
C ARG A 64 -6.93 -13.73 4.21
N VAL A 65 -6.73 -14.12 2.95
CA VAL A 65 -6.78 -15.53 2.52
C VAL A 65 -5.65 -16.32 3.19
N GLU A 66 -4.41 -15.82 3.12
CA GLU A 66 -3.26 -16.47 3.75
C GLU A 66 -3.40 -16.56 5.27
N LYS A 67 -3.94 -15.52 5.91
CA LYS A 67 -4.23 -15.56 7.35
C LYS A 67 -5.26 -16.64 7.68
N LYS A 68 -6.33 -16.79 6.90
CA LYS A 68 -7.32 -17.86 7.12
C LYS A 68 -6.69 -19.24 6.98
N ARG A 69 -5.87 -19.46 5.94
CA ARG A 69 -5.12 -20.71 5.74
C ARG A 69 -4.20 -21.00 6.93
N ALA A 70 -3.47 -20.00 7.41
CA ALA A 70 -2.60 -20.14 8.58
C ALA A 70 -3.39 -20.49 9.85
N GLU A 71 -4.56 -19.89 10.05
CA GLU A 71 -5.44 -20.25 11.18
C GLU A 71 -6.01 -21.65 11.03
N GLU A 72 -6.41 -22.09 9.83
CA GLU A 72 -6.85 -23.47 9.58
C GLU A 72 -5.73 -24.49 9.89
N VAL A 73 -4.48 -24.18 9.55
CA VAL A 73 -3.32 -25.02 9.90
C VAL A 73 -3.04 -24.99 11.42
N LYS A 74 -3.26 -23.88 12.11
CA LYS A 74 -3.12 -23.82 13.59
C LYS A 74 -4.22 -24.60 14.32
N HIS A 75 -5.46 -24.54 13.82
CA HIS A 75 -6.61 -25.22 14.41
C HIS A 75 -6.68 -26.70 14.01
N GLY A 76 -6.14 -27.04 12.84
CA GLY A 76 -5.73 -28.40 12.51
C GLY A 76 -4.60 -28.79 13.43
N LYS A 77 -4.93 -29.27 14.65
CA LYS A 77 -3.97 -29.91 15.55
C LYS A 77 -3.22 -30.96 14.76
N LEU A 78 -1.99 -30.65 14.34
CA LEU A 78 -1.03 -31.69 14.02
C LEU A 78 -0.92 -32.51 15.31
N PRO A 79 -1.30 -33.80 15.30
CA PRO A 79 -1.11 -34.63 16.47
C PRO A 79 0.37 -34.56 16.82
N LYS A 80 0.67 -34.19 18.08
CA LYS A 80 2.05 -34.20 18.57
C LYS A 80 2.62 -35.58 18.24
N ILE A 81 3.79 -35.62 17.61
CA ILE A 81 4.42 -36.87 17.13
C ILE A 81 4.51 -37.89 18.29
N GLU A 82 4.71 -37.38 19.51
CA GLU A 82 4.76 -38.12 20.78
C GLU A 82 3.46 -38.86 21.14
N ASN A 83 2.32 -38.45 20.59
CA ASN A 83 0.99 -39.01 20.85
C ASN A 83 0.48 -39.92 19.72
N LEU A 84 1.29 -40.17 18.68
CA LEU A 84 0.91 -40.99 17.54
C LEU A 84 1.41 -42.42 17.72
N SER A 85 0.55 -43.39 17.43
CA SER A 85 0.96 -44.79 17.31
C SER A 85 1.85 -44.99 16.08
N PHE A 86 2.66 -46.05 16.09
CA PHE A 86 3.53 -46.40 14.97
C PHE A 86 2.77 -46.52 13.64
N ASN A 87 1.55 -47.06 13.67
CA ASN A 87 0.73 -47.21 12.47
C ASN A 87 0.28 -45.85 11.91
N GLU A 88 -0.07 -44.90 12.76
CA GLU A 88 -0.45 -43.55 12.33
C GLU A 88 0.74 -42.79 11.71
N LEU A 89 1.95 -43.00 12.24
CA LEU A 89 3.18 -42.46 11.66
C LEU A 89 3.46 -43.02 10.26
N MET A 90 3.26 -44.32 10.07
CA MET A 90 3.46 -44.97 8.76
C MET A 90 2.47 -44.46 7.71
N VAL A 91 1.21 -44.21 8.09
CA VAL A 91 0.20 -43.63 7.18
C VAL A 91 0.55 -42.19 6.80
N MET A 92 1.01 -41.36 7.75
CA MET A 92 1.45 -40.00 7.45
C MET A 92 2.64 -39.97 6.49
N LEU A 93 3.64 -40.83 6.69
CA LEU A 93 4.82 -40.91 5.83
C LEU A 93 4.45 -41.31 4.41
N ALA A 94 3.57 -42.31 4.25
CA ALA A 94 3.10 -42.75 2.94
C ALA A 94 2.41 -41.63 2.15
N ASN A 95 1.60 -40.80 2.81
CA ASN A 95 0.90 -39.68 2.17
C ASN A 95 1.80 -38.48 1.84
N SER A 96 3.00 -38.39 2.43
CA SER A 96 3.94 -37.29 2.19
C SER A 96 4.86 -37.50 0.98
N ILE A 97 4.90 -38.71 0.42
CA ILE A 97 5.80 -39.11 -0.67
C ILE A 97 5.09 -39.07 -2.05
N THR A 98 3.81 -38.68 -2.09
CA THR A 98 3.01 -38.52 -3.33
C THR A 98 2.73 -37.05 -3.60
#